data_AF-A0A531IUZ9-F1
#
_entry.id   AF-A0A531IUZ9-F1
#
_cell.length_a   1.000
_cell.length_b   1.000
_cell.length_c   1.000
_cell.angle_alpha   90.00
_cell.angle_beta   90.00
_cell.angle_gamma   90.00
#
_symmetry.space_group_name_H-M   'P 1'
#
loop_
_entity.id
_entity.type
_entity.pdbx_description
1 polymer ?
#
loop_
_entity_poly.entity_id
_entity_poly.type
_entity_poly.pdbx_seq_one_letter_code
_entity_poly.pdbx_strand_id
1 'polypeptide(L)' 'IIARAVEQERASIDTLRGLTISASGGRRVPLEQVATLSYQTEPPLIWRRGRLPTVTVQADVAPGSDAVSVARKLGTAI' A
#
# COMPACT_ATOMS: atom_id res chain seq x y z
N ILE A 1 -22.11 -17.40 -6.07
CA ILE A 1 -22.65 -16.68 -4.89
C ILE A 1 -21.45 -16.05 -4.18
N ILE A 2 -21.43 -14.73 -3.98
CA ILE A 2 -20.38 -14.04 -3.23
C ILE A 2 -21.03 -13.49 -1.96
N ALA A 3 -20.56 -13.94 -0.80
CA ALA A 3 -20.94 -13.35 0.48
C ALA A 3 -19.90 -12.31 0.90
N ARG A 4 -20.36 -11.14 1.35
CA ARG A 4 -19.51 -10.05 1.81
C ARG A 4 -20.11 -9.48 3.11
N ALA A 5 -19.27 -9.18 4.09
CA ALA A 5 -19.67 -8.54 5.34
C ALA A 5 -20.25 -7.13 5.08
N VAL A 6 -21.16 -6.68 5.94
CA VAL A 6 -21.76 -5.34 5.84
C VAL A 6 -20.71 -4.26 6.12
N GLU A 7 -20.93 -3.03 5.64
CA GLU A 7 -19.91 -1.97 5.67
C GLU A 7 -19.35 -1.72 7.07
N GLN A 8 -20.23 -1.68 8.07
CA GLN A 8 -19.90 -1.43 9.47
C GLN A 8 -18.98 -2.52 10.04
N GLU A 9 -19.12 -3.77 9.59
CA GLU A 9 -18.29 -4.89 10.03
C GLU A 9 -16.89 -4.84 9.41
N ARG A 10 -16.71 -4.18 8.25
CA ARG A 10 -15.42 -4.06 7.54
C ARG A 10 -14.63 -2.80 7.92
N ALA A 11 -15.30 -1.79 8.47
CA ALA A 11 -14.71 -0.48 8.74
C ALA A 11 -13.88 -0.42 10.03
N SER A 12 -13.95 -1.43 10.90
CA SER A 12 -13.22 -1.45 12.18
C SER A 12 -12.38 -2.71 12.34
N ILE A 13 -11.15 -2.57 12.84
CA ILE A 13 -10.31 -3.72 13.20
C ILE A 13 -10.84 -4.42 14.46
N ASP A 14 -11.61 -3.72 15.30
CA ASP A 14 -12.12 -4.31 16.55
C ASP A 14 -13.14 -5.43 16.29
N THR A 15 -13.88 -5.37 15.17
CA THR A 15 -14.76 -6.48 14.75
C THR A 15 -13.98 -7.73 14.38
N LEU A 16 -12.71 -7.60 13.97
CA LEU A 16 -11.84 -8.72 13.64
C LEU A 16 -11.24 -9.42 14.88
N ARG A 17 -11.09 -8.71 16.00
CA ARG A 17 -10.51 -9.29 17.23
C ARG A 17 -11.35 -10.45 17.76
N GLY A 18 -12.67 -10.27 17.78
CA GLY A 18 -13.65 -11.30 18.16
C GLY A 18 -13.96 -12.33 17.06
N LEU A 19 -13.34 -12.22 15.88
CA LEU A 19 -13.61 -13.15 14.79
C LEU A 19 -13.14 -14.54 15.19
N THR A 20 -14.07 -15.49 15.18
CA THR A 20 -13.79 -16.87 15.53
C THR A 20 -13.31 -17.64 14.31
N ILE A 21 -12.14 -18.25 14.40
CA ILE A 21 -11.57 -19.10 13.35
C ILE A 21 -11.61 -20.58 13.78
N SER A 22 -11.68 -21.48 12.79
CA SER A 22 -11.57 -22.92 13.02
C SER A 22 -10.11 -23.34 13.06
N ALA A 23 -9.65 -23.78 14.23
CA ALA A 23 -8.33 -24.38 14.42
C ALA A 23 -8.36 -25.88 14.09
N SER A 24 -7.18 -26.52 14.13
CA SER A 24 -7.06 -27.97 13.97
C SER A 24 -7.97 -28.71 14.98
N GLY A 25 -8.63 -29.76 14.49
CA GLY A 25 -9.57 -30.54 15.29
C GLY A 25 -10.94 -29.88 15.52
N GLY A 26 -11.30 -28.84 14.78
CA GLY A 26 -12.63 -28.21 14.85
C GLY A 26 -12.84 -27.28 16.05
N ARG A 27 -11.77 -27.00 16.81
CA ARG A 27 -11.82 -26.06 17.93
C ARG A 27 -11.98 -24.63 17.40
N ARG A 28 -12.93 -23.90 17.98
CA ARG A 28 -13.18 -22.48 17.69
C ARG A 28 -12.29 -21.61 18.57
N VAL A 29 -11.47 -20.76 17.96
CA VAL A 29 -10.51 -19.90 18.67
C VAL A 29 -10.67 -18.45 18.18
N PRO A 30 -10.74 -17.45 19.08
CA PRO A 30 -10.72 -16.04 18.70
C PRO A 30 -9.41 -15.66 17.98
N LEU A 31 -9.50 -14.83 16.94
CA LEU A 31 -8.34 -14.43 16.13
C LEU A 31 -7.25 -13.75 16.96
N GLU A 32 -7.62 -12.95 17.96
CA GLU A 32 -6.69 -12.28 18.88
C GLU A 32 -5.78 -13.23 19.68
N GLN A 33 -6.16 -14.50 19.86
CA GLN A 33 -5.34 -15.48 20.58
C GLN A 33 -4.21 -16.06 19.73
N VAL A 34 -4.26 -15.86 18.41
CA VAL A 34 -3.32 -16.46 17.45
C VAL A 34 -2.66 -15.45 16.52
N ALA A 35 -3.12 -14.20 16.49
CA ALA A 35 -2.60 -13.14 15.64
C ALA A 35 -2.61 -11.79 16.36
N THR A 36 -1.65 -10.92 16.02
CA THR A 36 -1.62 -9.53 16.49
C THR A 36 -2.17 -8.61 15.41
N LEU A 37 -3.22 -7.85 15.74
CA LEU A 37 -3.84 -6.90 14.82
C LEU A 37 -3.31 -5.47 15.09
N SER A 38 -2.78 -4.84 14.06
CA SER A 38 -2.30 -3.45 14.10
C SER A 38 -2.71 -2.70 12.84
N TYR A 39 -3.05 -1.42 13.00
CA TYR A 39 -3.15 -0.51 11.86
C TYR A 39 -1.75 -0.25 11.31
N GLN A 40 -1.61 -0.40 10.00
CA GLN A 40 -0.38 -0.09 9.26
C GLN A 40 -0.76 0.66 7.99
N THR A 41 0.14 1.51 7.52
CA THR A 41 0.04 2.09 6.19
C THR A 41 0.45 1.07 5.15
N GLU A 42 -0.35 0.93 4.10
CA GLU A 42 0.02 0.12 2.94
C GLU A 42 1.19 0.77 2.19
N PRO A 43 2.18 0.00 1.70
CA PRO A 43 3.21 0.55 0.82
C PRO A 43 2.57 1.22 -0.40
N PRO A 44 3.12 2.35 -0.88
CA PRO A 44 2.60 2.97 -2.09
C PRO A 44 2.75 2.02 -3.28
N LEU A 45 1.92 2.24 -4.30
CA LEU A 45 2.02 1.51 -5.57
C LEU A 45 3.45 1.63 -6.13
N ILE A 46 4.15 0.49 -6.21
CA ILE A 46 5.51 0.45 -6.76
C ILE A 46 5.42 0.46 -8.28
N TRP A 47 5.60 1.64 -8.87
CA TRP A 47 5.72 1.78 -10.31
C TRP A 47 7.00 1.10 -10.79
N ARG A 48 6.90 0.37 -11.90
CA ARG A 48 8.05 -0.32 -12.51
C ARG A 48 8.22 0.13 -13.94
N ARG A 49 9.43 0.57 -14.29
CA ARG A 49 9.87 0.80 -15.67
C ARG A 49 11.00 -0.18 -15.98
N GLY A 50 10.85 -1.00 -17.03
CA GLY A 50 11.86 -2.01 -17.35
C GLY A 50 12.10 -3.03 -16.22
N ARG A 51 11.08 -3.35 -15.41
CA ARG A 51 11.13 -4.23 -14.22
C ARG A 51 11.87 -3.66 -13.00
N LEU A 52 12.41 -2.46 -13.06
CA LEU A 52 13.04 -1.79 -11.93
C LEU A 52 12.03 -0.90 -11.20
N PRO A 53 11.97 -0.91 -9.86
CA PRO A 53 11.21 0.07 -9.09
C PRO A 53 11.61 1.50 -9.52
N THR A 54 10.64 2.34 -9.83
CA THR A 54 10.88 3.68 -10.40
C THR A 54 9.99 4.71 -9.72
N VAL A 55 10.55 5.88 -9.41
CA VAL A 55 9.80 7.05 -8.95
C VAL A 55 9.74 8.07 -10.08
N THR A 56 8.56 8.62 -10.35
CA THR A 56 8.39 9.70 -11.33
C THR A 56 8.36 11.03 -10.58
N VAL A 57 9.23 11.94 -10.96
CA VAL A 57 9.29 13.30 -10.41
C VAL A 57 8.97 14.27 -11.53
N GLN A 58 8.07 15.22 -11.25
CA GLN A 58 7.77 16.33 -12.15
C GLN A 58 8.18 17.63 -11.46
N ALA A 59 8.86 18.49 -12.20
CA ALA A 59 9.34 19.77 -11.72
C ALA A 59 9.32 20.80 -12.86
N ASP A 60 9.14 22.05 -12.50
CA ASP A 60 9.20 23.18 -13.43
C ASP A 60 10.61 23.74 -13.55
N VAL A 61 10.87 24.43 -14.66
CA VAL A 61 12.13 25.11 -14.91
C VAL A 61 12.13 26.44 -14.14
N ALA A 62 13.25 26.75 -13.47
CA ALA A 62 13.38 28.02 -12.74
C ALA A 62 13.23 29.24 -13.68
N PRO A 63 12.64 30.35 -13.22
CA PRO A 63 12.48 31.56 -14.03
C PRO A 63 13.81 32.03 -14.64
N GLY A 64 13.77 32.41 -15.92
CA GLY A 64 14.97 32.84 -16.67
C GLY A 64 15.89 31.71 -17.13
N SER A 65 15.54 30.44 -16.87
CA SER A 65 16.28 29.29 -17.38
C SER A 65 15.66 28.75 -18.67
N ASP A 66 16.52 28.31 -19.59
CA ASP A 66 16.09 27.66 -20.83
C ASP A 66 15.83 26.16 -20.62
N ALA A 67 14.70 25.66 -21.12
CA ALA A 67 14.27 24.28 -20.93
C ALA A 67 15.21 23.26 -21.60
N VAL A 68 15.74 23.59 -22.78
CA VAL A 68 16.65 22.70 -23.52
C VAL A 68 17.98 22.55 -22.76
N SER A 69 18.50 23.66 -22.24
CA SER A 69 19.70 23.66 -21.40
C SER A 69 19.52 22.80 -20.13
N VAL A 70 18.38 22.93 -19.44
CA VAL A 70 18.08 22.13 -18.24
C VAL A 70 17.95 20.65 -18.58
N ALA A 71 17.23 20.29 -19.64
CA ALA A 71 17.08 18.90 -20.07
C ALA A 71 18.43 18.24 -20.37
N ARG A 72 19.35 18.98 -21.02
CA ARG A 72 20.71 18.49 -21.32
C ARG A 72 21.53 18.24 -20.05
N LYS A 73 21.46 19.15 -19.07
CA LYS A 73 22.13 18.99 -17.77
C LYS A 73 21.61 17.76 -17.03
N LEU A 74 20.30 17.54 -17.02
CA LEU A 74 19.69 16.37 -16.38
C LEU A 74 20.10 15.07 -17.07
N GLY A 75 20.14 15.02 -18.40
CA GLY A 75 20.55 13.81 -19.13
C GLY A 75 22.00 13.35 -18.89
N THR A 76 22.84 14.18 -18.27
CA THR A 76 24.20 13.79 -17.86
C THR A 76 24.25 13.29 -16.41
N ALA A 77 23.22 13.57 -15.61
CA ALA A 77 23.17 13.28 -14.16
C ALA A 77 22.40 12.01 -13.79
N ILE A 78 21.75 11.37 -14.77
CA ILE A 78 20.99 10.10 -14.66
C ILE A 78 21.55 9.11 -15.67
#